data_AF-A0A9D6NA27-F1
#
_entry.id   AF-A0A9D6NA27-F1
#
_cell.length_a   1.000
_cell.length_b   1.000
_cell.length_c   1.000
_cell.angle_alpha   90.00
_cell.angle_beta   90.00
_cell.angle_gamma   90.00
#
_symmetry.space_group_name_H-M   'P 1'
#
loop_
_entity.id
_entity.type
_entity.pdbx_description
1 polymer ?
#
loop_
_entity_poly.entity_id
_entity_poly.type
_entity_poly.pdbx_seq_one_letter_code
_entity_poly.pdbx_strand_id
1 'polypeptide(L)'
;MAEESSSSRQPGGGQLQPTRLELATEEPQQPKEPGEPSYLSDRGPGDTARASLSFITTVLWAGGLTFVIGVTAWFSYVFGFTIYESYFKIPEEVEVPVLTGSEVRRAYDNLEQLGLKLQVHESRHSKDVPREVILSQSPAPGRKVRKNRAILVVVSLGPELIEVPDLGGKTLREARIVLSNNRLRVGNVSFKEPMQGKPEQVINQRPAAGEMVRKGEAVNLQIQKGGGAALIDVPNWQGVHVDQVQEVVGQSDLHLGSVNWVFSEFVPKGEVVGQVPSGGGKVSPRTPVDFEVSAGPTRGRLFKQRRVSIEVPAGSRSQRVAVVVNSDVGADTIFQGSHLAGDEMELLVAGWPGSEIEVYINDRLQRREKL
;
A
#
# COMPACT_ATOMS: atom_id res chain seq x y z
N MET A 1 20.10 -34.61 -5.00
CA MET A 1 19.32 -34.98 -6.20
C MET A 1 18.92 -33.69 -6.88
N ALA A 2 19.46 -33.26 -8.01
CA ALA A 2 20.42 -33.78 -8.99
C ALA A 2 20.93 -32.47 -9.68
N GLU A 3 22.23 -32.26 -9.92
CA GLU A 3 22.93 -32.72 -11.14
C GLU A 3 22.19 -32.24 -12.42
N GLU A 4 22.81 -31.63 -13.43
CA GLU A 4 24.21 -31.56 -13.80
C GLU A 4 24.34 -30.70 -15.09
N SER A 5 25.56 -30.21 -15.33
CA SER A 5 26.25 -30.25 -16.63
C SER A 5 25.76 -29.29 -17.74
N SER A 6 26.62 -28.39 -18.24
CA SER A 6 27.64 -28.65 -19.29
C SER A 6 27.20 -27.93 -20.58
N SER A 7 28.01 -27.42 -21.50
CA SER A 7 29.44 -27.39 -21.80
C SER A 7 29.53 -26.51 -23.08
N SER A 8 30.50 -25.63 -23.31
CA SER A 8 31.71 -25.94 -24.09
C SER A 8 32.03 -24.72 -24.97
N ARG A 9 33.27 -24.22 -24.91
CA ARG A 9 34.26 -24.26 -26.01
C ARG A 9 35.39 -23.26 -25.76
N GLN A 10 36.56 -23.73 -26.17
CA GLN A 10 37.90 -23.32 -25.78
C GLN A 10 38.60 -22.68 -27.04
N PRO A 11 39.94 -22.56 -27.17
CA PRO A 11 40.72 -21.34 -26.98
C PRO A 11 41.56 -20.90 -28.21
N GLY A 12 42.38 -19.87 -28.04
CA GLY A 12 43.55 -19.52 -28.87
C GLY A 12 43.94 -18.06 -28.65
N GLY A 13 45.18 -17.62 -28.48
CA GLY A 13 46.51 -18.21 -28.54
C GLY A 13 47.47 -17.02 -28.65
N GLY A 14 48.58 -17.00 -27.92
CA GLY A 14 49.53 -15.90 -27.98
C GLY A 14 50.57 -15.91 -26.86
N GLN A 15 51.63 -16.69 -27.08
CA GLN A 15 52.89 -16.67 -26.33
C GLN A 15 53.51 -15.25 -26.39
N LEU A 16 54.33 -14.81 -25.43
CA LEU A 16 55.75 -15.13 -25.35
C LEU A 16 56.33 -14.94 -23.94
N GLN A 17 57.34 -15.76 -23.67
CA GLN A 17 58.04 -16.04 -22.42
C GLN A 17 59.13 -15.01 -22.05
N PRO A 18 59.72 -15.13 -20.83
CA PRO A 18 60.47 -14.08 -20.14
C PRO A 18 61.98 -14.17 -20.39
N THR A 19 62.73 -13.12 -20.06
CA THR A 19 64.18 -13.23 -19.88
C THR A 19 64.64 -12.41 -18.69
N ARG A 20 65.37 -13.12 -17.83
CA ARG A 20 66.00 -12.80 -16.55
C ARG A 20 67.48 -12.51 -16.80
N LEU A 21 68.12 -11.71 -15.92
CA LEU A 21 69.50 -11.81 -15.39
C LEU A 21 69.94 -10.38 -14.96
N GLU A 22 69.95 -10.02 -13.68
CA GLU A 22 70.95 -10.27 -12.62
C GLU A 22 72.37 -9.69 -12.86
N LEU A 23 72.73 -8.77 -11.95
CA LEU A 23 73.99 -8.63 -11.20
C LEU A 23 75.23 -7.88 -11.76
N ALA A 24 75.69 -6.98 -10.87
CA ALA A 24 77.07 -6.75 -10.40
C ALA A 24 77.90 -5.58 -10.97
N THR A 25 78.11 -4.58 -10.09
CA THR A 25 79.41 -4.10 -9.54
C THR A 25 80.60 -3.85 -10.48
N GLU A 26 81.13 -2.61 -10.49
CA GLU A 26 82.51 -2.24 -10.07
C GLU A 26 82.85 -0.75 -10.35
N GLU A 27 83.42 -0.07 -9.34
CA GLU A 27 84.28 1.14 -9.40
C GLU A 27 85.71 0.77 -9.91
N PRO A 28 86.74 1.64 -9.99
CA PRO A 28 86.88 3.09 -10.29
C PRO A 28 87.99 3.36 -11.37
N GLN A 29 88.35 4.63 -11.64
CA GLN A 29 89.72 5.19 -11.90
C GLN A 29 89.81 6.36 -12.93
N GLN A 30 90.30 7.52 -12.48
CA GLN A 30 91.20 8.45 -13.22
C GLN A 30 92.62 7.84 -13.27
N PRO A 31 93.61 8.23 -14.14
CA PRO A 31 93.92 9.60 -14.62
C PRO A 31 94.59 9.70 -16.03
N LYS A 32 94.94 10.93 -16.49
CA LYS A 32 96.26 11.36 -17.06
C LYS A 32 96.20 12.66 -17.91
N GLU A 33 96.89 13.71 -17.44
CA GLU A 33 97.64 14.70 -18.26
C GLU A 33 98.99 14.06 -18.73
N PRO A 34 99.85 14.63 -19.60
CA PRO A 34 100.00 16.05 -20.05
C PRO A 34 100.35 16.25 -21.56
N GLY A 35 100.56 17.51 -22.00
CA GLY A 35 101.37 17.82 -23.19
C GLY A 35 101.25 19.25 -23.74
N GLU A 36 102.14 20.16 -23.32
CA GLU A 36 102.54 21.35 -24.10
C GLU A 36 103.55 20.95 -25.20
N PRO A 37 103.69 21.74 -26.29
CA PRO A 37 104.89 22.60 -26.35
C PRO A 37 104.73 23.98 -27.05
N SER A 38 105.36 24.97 -26.43
CA SER A 38 106.43 25.84 -26.95
C SER A 38 106.32 26.63 -28.28
N TYR A 39 106.34 27.96 -28.10
CA TYR A 39 106.88 29.09 -28.87
C TYR A 39 107.78 28.88 -30.11
N LEU A 40 107.62 29.77 -31.11
CA LEU A 40 108.67 30.63 -31.74
C LEU A 40 108.05 31.33 -32.98
N SER A 41 107.79 32.65 -32.92
CA SER A 41 108.63 33.77 -33.40
C SER A 41 108.69 33.95 -34.93
N ASP A 42 108.24 35.10 -35.43
CA ASP A 42 109.11 35.95 -36.26
C ASP A 42 108.64 37.43 -36.32
N ARG A 43 109.61 38.30 -36.63
CA ARG A 43 109.71 39.76 -36.46
C ARG A 43 108.96 40.62 -37.50
N GLY A 44 108.70 41.89 -37.12
CA GLY A 44 108.02 42.99 -37.86
C GLY A 44 108.84 43.66 -38.99
N PRO A 45 108.81 45.00 -39.22
CA PRO A 45 108.04 46.10 -38.59
C PRO A 45 107.36 47.07 -39.60
N GLY A 46 106.62 48.08 -39.12
CA GLY A 46 106.18 49.21 -39.94
C GLY A 46 105.20 50.15 -39.22
N ASP A 47 105.71 51.30 -38.78
CA ASP A 47 105.04 52.36 -38.02
C ASP A 47 103.70 52.85 -38.58
N THR A 48 102.74 53.15 -37.70
CA THR A 48 102.40 54.54 -37.29
C THR A 48 101.07 54.60 -36.54
N ALA A 49 100.99 55.58 -35.64
CA ALA A 49 99.78 56.16 -35.03
C ALA A 49 99.27 55.60 -33.69
N ARG A 50 99.74 56.28 -32.63
CA ARG A 50 98.91 56.97 -31.62
C ARG A 50 98.00 56.12 -30.70
N ALA A 51 98.46 56.03 -29.45
CA ALA A 51 97.73 56.28 -28.19
C ALA A 51 96.23 55.88 -28.05
N SER A 52 95.96 55.17 -26.95
CA SER A 52 94.66 54.86 -26.29
C SER A 52 93.85 53.67 -26.84
N LEU A 53 94.07 52.45 -26.31
CA LEU A 53 93.16 51.32 -26.55
C LEU A 53 93.04 50.28 -25.41
N SER A 54 93.78 50.39 -24.29
CA SER A 54 93.63 49.48 -23.13
C SER A 54 92.44 49.82 -22.20
N PHE A 55 91.74 50.92 -22.46
CA PHE A 55 90.54 51.29 -21.68
C PHE A 55 89.25 50.73 -22.30
N ILE A 56 89.16 50.63 -23.63
CA ILE A 56 87.89 50.33 -24.34
C ILE A 56 87.51 48.85 -24.21
N THR A 57 88.46 47.92 -24.29
CA THR A 57 88.20 46.48 -24.17
C THR A 57 87.82 46.07 -22.74
N THR A 58 88.46 46.65 -21.73
CA THR A 58 88.15 46.43 -20.30
C THR A 58 86.77 46.99 -19.93
N VAL A 59 86.41 48.15 -20.49
CA VAL A 59 85.07 48.76 -20.32
C VAL A 59 83.99 47.93 -21.04
N LEU A 60 84.29 47.30 -22.18
CA LEU A 60 83.36 46.43 -22.90
C LEU A 60 83.11 45.09 -22.18
N TRP A 61 84.14 44.45 -21.61
CA TRP A 61 83.97 43.24 -20.78
C TRP A 61 83.27 43.53 -19.45
N ALA A 62 83.56 44.68 -18.81
CA ALA A 62 82.85 45.13 -17.62
C ALA A 62 81.37 45.48 -17.90
N GLY A 63 81.08 46.08 -19.06
CA GLY A 63 79.71 46.36 -19.51
C GLY A 63 78.92 45.09 -19.85
N GLY A 64 79.55 44.12 -20.51
CA GLY A 64 78.94 42.82 -20.79
C GLY A 64 78.64 42.02 -19.52
N LEU A 65 79.56 42.01 -18.55
CA LEU A 65 79.36 41.32 -17.28
C LEU A 65 78.26 41.95 -16.43
N THR A 66 78.20 43.29 -16.35
CA THR A 66 77.12 43.98 -15.64
C THR A 66 75.76 43.78 -16.32
N PHE A 67 75.72 43.68 -17.65
CA PHE A 67 74.50 43.32 -18.38
C PHE A 67 74.05 41.89 -18.08
N VAL A 68 74.95 40.90 -18.10
CA VAL A 68 74.61 39.51 -17.78
C VAL A 68 74.15 39.37 -16.32
N ILE A 69 74.80 40.05 -15.38
CA ILE A 69 74.37 40.11 -13.97
C ILE A 69 73.01 40.78 -13.84
N GLY A 70 72.77 41.87 -14.57
CA GLY A 70 71.47 42.56 -14.58
C GLY A 70 70.35 41.68 -15.13
N VAL A 71 70.59 40.98 -16.25
CA VAL A 71 69.62 40.08 -16.88
C VAL A 71 69.37 38.85 -16.00
N THR A 72 70.40 38.26 -15.41
CA THR A 72 70.25 37.11 -14.50
C THR A 72 69.58 37.51 -13.19
N ALA A 73 69.89 38.67 -12.62
CA ALA A 73 69.19 39.20 -11.44
C ALA A 73 67.72 39.53 -11.75
N TRP A 74 67.45 40.13 -12.91
CA TRP A 74 66.08 40.38 -13.37
C TRP A 74 65.32 39.09 -13.62
N PHE A 75 65.91 38.11 -14.29
CA PHE A 75 65.30 36.81 -14.52
C PHE A 75 65.09 36.05 -13.21
N SER A 76 66.05 36.08 -12.29
CA SER A 76 65.91 35.50 -10.95
C SER A 76 64.85 36.21 -10.12
N TYR A 77 64.66 37.53 -10.30
CA TYR A 77 63.58 38.28 -9.67
C TYR A 77 62.23 37.93 -10.27
N VAL A 78 62.08 37.89 -11.59
CA VAL A 78 60.83 37.52 -12.27
C VAL A 78 60.49 36.05 -12.00
N PHE A 79 61.46 35.15 -12.09
CA PHE A 79 61.29 33.73 -11.81
C PHE A 79 61.00 33.49 -10.32
N GLY A 80 61.74 34.16 -9.43
CA GLY A 80 61.49 34.13 -7.99
C GLY A 80 60.10 34.67 -7.64
N PHE A 81 59.68 35.80 -8.23
CA PHE A 81 58.38 36.41 -8.01
C PHE A 81 57.23 35.54 -8.54
N THR A 82 57.38 34.94 -9.72
CA THR A 82 56.35 34.06 -10.32
C THR A 82 56.20 32.75 -9.54
N ILE A 83 57.30 32.14 -9.09
CA ILE A 83 57.26 30.98 -8.19
C ILE A 83 56.72 31.38 -6.80
N TYR A 84 57.09 32.55 -6.27
CA TYR A 84 56.59 33.05 -4.99
C TYR A 84 55.08 33.29 -5.01
N GLU A 85 54.57 33.98 -6.02
CA GLU A 85 53.13 34.18 -6.26
C GLU A 85 52.38 32.85 -6.42
N SER A 86 52.95 31.88 -7.14
CA SER A 86 52.26 30.63 -7.46
C SER A 86 52.32 29.57 -6.35
N TYR A 87 53.40 29.53 -5.57
CA TYR A 87 53.65 28.46 -4.58
C TYR A 87 53.55 28.91 -3.13
N PHE A 88 53.82 30.18 -2.82
CA PHE A 88 53.90 30.67 -1.43
C PHE A 88 52.72 31.58 -1.02
N LYS A 89 51.83 31.97 -1.94
CA LYS A 89 50.53 32.56 -1.56
C LYS A 89 49.62 31.47 -0.99
N ILE A 90 49.44 31.48 0.33
CA ILE A 90 48.43 30.68 1.02
C ILE A 90 47.07 31.04 0.41
N PRO A 91 46.29 30.08 -0.11
CA PRO A 91 44.98 30.38 -0.69
C PRO A 91 44.12 31.05 0.37
N GLU A 92 43.49 32.18 0.03
CA GLU A 92 42.64 32.90 0.97
C GLU A 92 41.55 31.97 1.50
N GLU A 93 41.59 31.73 2.81
CA GLU A 93 40.61 30.93 3.52
C GLU A 93 39.54 31.85 4.11
N VAL A 94 38.29 31.41 4.02
CA VAL A 94 37.13 32.10 4.56
C VAL A 94 36.40 31.14 5.48
N GLU A 95 35.86 31.67 6.58
CA GLU A 95 35.06 30.87 7.50
C GLU A 95 33.66 30.66 6.95
N VAL A 96 33.19 29.41 7.00
CA VAL A 96 31.85 29.04 6.55
C VAL A 96 30.81 29.61 7.54
N PRO A 97 29.86 30.44 7.09
CA PRO A 97 28.81 30.98 7.96
C PRO A 97 27.77 29.91 8.35
N VAL A 98 26.92 30.23 9.33
CA VAL A 98 25.74 29.42 9.66
C VAL A 98 24.64 29.71 8.63
N LEU A 99 24.26 28.69 7.88
CA LEU A 99 23.22 28.71 6.85
C LEU A 99 21.98 27.90 7.26
N THR A 100 22.12 26.94 8.17
CA THR A 100 20.99 26.16 8.70
C THR A 100 19.91 27.09 9.24
N GLY A 101 18.65 26.87 8.83
CA GLY A 101 17.51 27.72 9.18
C GLY A 101 17.38 29.00 8.37
N SER A 102 18.34 29.31 7.48
CA SER A 102 18.25 30.46 6.58
C SER A 102 17.48 30.10 5.29
N GLU A 103 16.80 31.10 4.73
CA GLU A 103 16.24 31.02 3.37
C GLU A 103 17.37 30.85 2.35
N VAL A 104 17.18 29.99 1.35
CA VAL A 104 18.19 29.69 0.32
C VAL A 104 18.67 30.96 -0.39
N ARG A 105 17.77 31.90 -0.67
CA ARG A 105 18.12 33.18 -1.31
C ARG A 105 19.08 34.01 -0.45
N ARG A 106 18.78 34.19 0.84
CA ARG A 106 19.65 34.94 1.76
C ARG A 106 21.00 34.25 1.97
N ALA A 107 20.99 32.92 2.04
CA ALA A 107 22.20 32.12 2.15
C ALA A 107 23.09 32.26 0.91
N TYR A 108 22.51 32.32 -0.27
CA TYR A 108 23.23 32.57 -1.52
C TYR A 108 23.93 33.93 -1.48
N ASP A 109 23.20 35.00 -1.17
CA ASP A 109 23.74 36.36 -1.11
C ASP A 109 24.89 36.48 -0.08
N ASN A 110 24.73 35.86 1.10
CA ASN A 110 25.74 35.85 2.15
C ASN A 110 27.02 35.08 1.75
N LEU A 111 26.87 33.94 1.08
CA LEU A 111 28.01 33.17 0.58
C LEU A 111 28.74 33.88 -0.56
N GLU A 112 28.01 34.53 -1.45
CA GLU A 112 28.59 35.27 -2.59
C GLU A 112 29.49 36.43 -2.09
N GLN A 113 29.05 37.16 -1.08
CA GLN A 113 29.85 38.21 -0.41
C GLN A 113 31.16 37.67 0.19
N LEU A 114 31.14 36.42 0.65
CA LEU A 114 32.29 35.73 1.22
C LEU A 114 33.16 35.04 0.15
N GLY A 115 32.80 35.14 -1.13
CA GLY A 115 33.49 34.45 -2.22
C GLY A 115 33.34 32.93 -2.17
N LEU A 116 32.25 32.43 -1.59
CA LEU A 116 31.88 31.02 -1.53
C LEU A 116 30.71 30.74 -2.49
N LYS A 117 30.54 29.48 -2.91
CA LYS A 117 29.44 29.09 -3.80
C LYS A 117 28.40 28.27 -3.05
N LEU A 118 27.12 28.58 -3.21
CA LEU A 118 26.05 27.71 -2.70
C LEU A 118 25.73 26.63 -3.73
N GLN A 119 25.67 25.38 -3.30
CA GLN A 119 25.23 24.27 -4.15
C GLN A 119 24.20 23.43 -3.40
N VAL A 120 23.00 23.31 -3.97
CA VAL A 120 21.96 22.42 -3.43
C VAL A 120 22.35 20.98 -3.76
N HIS A 121 22.68 20.19 -2.74
CA HIS A 121 23.04 18.79 -2.90
C HIS A 121 21.79 17.90 -2.96
N GLU A 122 20.81 18.20 -2.11
CA GLU A 122 19.59 17.42 -1.98
C GLU A 122 18.43 18.30 -1.52
N SER A 123 17.20 17.89 -1.79
CA SER A 123 16.00 18.49 -1.22
C SER A 123 15.15 17.43 -0.53
N ARG A 124 14.67 17.69 0.69
CA ARG A 124 13.90 16.73 1.49
C ARG A 124 12.65 17.38 2.08
N HIS A 125 11.59 16.62 2.22
CA HIS A 125 10.41 17.07 2.98
C HIS A 125 10.74 17.18 4.47
N SER A 126 10.24 18.24 5.11
CA SER A 126 10.35 18.45 6.55
C SER A 126 9.01 18.92 7.11
N LYS A 127 8.59 18.33 8.23
CA LYS A 127 7.33 18.71 8.88
C LYS A 127 7.41 20.08 9.56
N ASP A 128 8.59 20.43 10.05
CA ASP A 128 8.80 21.59 10.93
C ASP A 128 9.48 22.77 10.23
N VAL A 129 10.11 22.52 9.08
CA VAL A 129 10.88 23.52 8.35
C VAL A 129 10.17 23.92 7.06
N PRO A 130 9.86 25.23 6.85
CA PRO A 130 9.21 25.72 5.64
C PRO A 130 9.98 25.38 4.36
N ARG A 131 9.28 25.46 3.21
CA ARG A 131 9.90 25.30 1.90
C ARG A 131 11.00 26.35 1.69
N GLU A 132 12.07 25.96 0.98
CA GLU A 132 13.20 26.83 0.62
C GLU A 132 14.06 27.31 1.80
N VAL A 133 14.01 26.60 2.92
CA VAL A 133 14.88 26.80 4.08
C VAL A 133 15.91 25.67 4.18
N ILE A 134 17.15 26.02 4.52
CA ILE A 134 18.26 25.07 4.61
C ILE A 134 18.13 24.21 5.87
N LEU A 135 18.07 22.89 5.69
CA LEU A 135 18.01 21.87 6.75
C LEU A 135 19.38 21.55 7.32
N SER A 136 20.38 21.46 6.45
CA SER A 136 21.76 21.18 6.83
C SER A 136 22.74 21.71 5.79
N GLN A 137 23.97 21.89 6.22
CA GLN A 137 25.08 22.36 5.39
C GLN A 137 26.31 21.49 5.58
N SER A 138 27.17 21.47 4.56
CA SER A 138 28.51 20.91 4.63
C SER A 138 29.46 21.73 3.75
N PRO A 139 30.61 22.20 4.26
CA PRO A 139 31.16 21.97 5.60
C PRO A 139 30.39 22.65 6.75
N ALA A 140 30.66 22.20 7.99
CA ALA A 140 30.08 22.75 9.21
C ALA A 140 30.44 24.24 9.40
N PRO A 141 29.58 25.04 10.05
CA PRO A 141 29.84 26.45 10.30
C PRO A 141 31.12 26.68 11.12
N GLY A 142 31.79 27.80 10.90
CA GLY A 142 33.07 28.17 11.51
C GLY A 142 34.29 27.47 10.89
N ARG A 143 34.10 26.50 9.98
CA ARG A 143 35.23 25.84 9.32
C ARG A 143 35.86 26.76 8.29
N LYS A 144 37.20 26.82 8.27
CA LYS A 144 37.95 27.54 7.24
C LYS A 144 38.01 26.73 5.95
N VAL A 145 37.66 27.35 4.84
CA VAL A 145 37.68 26.74 3.51
C VAL A 145 38.27 27.73 2.50
N ARG A 146 38.86 27.21 1.42
CA ARG A 146 39.37 28.06 0.33
C ARG A 146 38.25 28.86 -0.31
N LYS A 147 38.53 30.09 -0.75
CA LYS A 147 37.64 30.84 -1.64
C LYS A 147 37.23 30.01 -2.86
N ASN A 148 36.04 30.31 -3.37
CA ASN A 148 35.33 29.61 -4.46
C ASN A 148 34.90 28.17 -4.14
N ARG A 149 35.08 27.69 -2.90
CA ARG A 149 34.57 26.39 -2.47
C ARG A 149 33.04 26.38 -2.49
N ALA A 150 32.47 25.29 -2.99
CA ALA A 150 31.05 25.02 -2.90
C ALA A 150 30.67 24.53 -1.49
N ILE A 151 29.68 25.18 -0.89
CA ILE A 151 28.99 24.75 0.32
C ILE A 151 27.75 23.99 -0.10
N LEU A 152 27.73 22.70 0.26
CA LEU A 152 26.63 21.80 -0.04
C LEU A 152 25.53 22.01 0.99
N VAL A 153 24.30 22.22 0.52
CA VAL A 153 23.14 22.40 1.39
C VAL A 153 22.04 21.39 1.07
N VAL A 154 21.32 20.96 2.10
CA VAL A 154 20.06 20.21 1.97
C VAL A 154 18.92 21.19 2.21
N VAL A 155 17.99 21.28 1.26
CA VAL A 155 16.90 22.27 1.30
C VAL A 155 15.58 21.59 1.65
N SER A 156 14.76 22.26 2.46
CA SER A 156 13.41 21.79 2.78
C SER A 156 12.45 22.00 1.62
N LEU A 157 11.69 20.97 1.27
CA LEU A 157 10.53 21.03 0.38
C LEU A 157 9.24 21.43 1.13
N GLY A 158 9.33 21.69 2.43
CA GLY A 158 8.17 21.81 3.31
C GLY A 158 7.55 20.45 3.65
N PRO A 159 6.39 20.44 4.32
CA PRO A 159 5.71 19.20 4.70
C PRO A 159 5.28 18.40 3.46
N GLU A 160 5.33 17.06 3.56
CA GLU A 160 4.77 16.16 2.54
C GLU A 160 3.25 16.30 2.55
N LEU A 161 2.69 16.83 1.46
CA LEU A 161 1.26 17.02 1.27
C LEU A 161 0.67 15.84 0.49
N ILE A 162 -0.54 15.43 0.87
CA ILE A 162 -1.31 14.34 0.26
C ILE A 162 -2.70 14.89 -0.04
N GLU A 163 -3.25 14.48 -1.19
CA GLU A 163 -4.62 14.82 -1.58
C GLU A 163 -5.63 14.02 -0.74
N VAL A 164 -6.66 14.69 -0.24
CA VAL A 164 -7.73 14.05 0.50
C VAL A 164 -8.65 13.29 -0.47
N PRO A 165 -8.85 11.97 -0.30
CA PRO A 165 -9.72 11.18 -1.16
C PRO A 165 -11.20 11.51 -0.94
N ASP A 166 -12.03 11.24 -1.95
CA ASP A 166 -13.49 11.30 -1.83
C ASP A 166 -14.03 10.08 -1.08
N LEU A 167 -14.70 10.33 0.04
CA LEU A 167 -15.32 9.34 0.90
C LEU A 167 -16.85 9.35 0.79
N GLY A 168 -17.44 10.21 -0.03
CA GLY A 168 -18.89 10.31 -0.21
C GLY A 168 -19.52 8.97 -0.56
N GLY A 169 -20.62 8.63 0.13
CA GLY A 169 -21.36 7.39 -0.10
C GLY A 169 -20.73 6.12 0.48
N LYS A 170 -19.49 6.18 1.00
CA LYS A 170 -18.82 5.02 1.62
C LYS A 170 -19.30 4.78 3.04
N THR A 171 -19.21 3.55 3.51
CA THR A 171 -19.41 3.20 4.94
C THR A 171 -18.24 3.68 5.80
N LEU A 172 -18.42 3.77 7.13
CA LEU A 172 -17.31 4.11 8.05
C LEU A 172 -16.11 3.17 7.88
N ARG A 173 -16.38 1.88 7.65
CA ARG A 173 -15.35 0.85 7.46
C ARG A 173 -14.56 1.09 6.19
N GLU A 174 -15.24 1.31 5.07
CA GLU A 174 -14.60 1.60 3.79
C GLU A 174 -13.81 2.91 3.85
N ALA A 175 -14.40 3.96 4.44
CA ALA A 175 -13.73 5.25 4.60
C ALA A 175 -12.42 5.11 5.39
N ARG A 176 -12.40 4.29 6.46
CA ARG A 176 -11.19 4.01 7.24
C ARG A 176 -10.10 3.34 6.40
N ILE A 177 -10.47 2.39 5.54
CA ILE A 177 -9.53 1.68 4.65
C ILE A 177 -8.95 2.67 3.63
N VAL A 178 -9.80 3.47 2.99
CA VAL A 178 -9.38 4.47 1.99
C VAL A 178 -8.43 5.49 2.61
N LEU A 179 -8.75 6.02 3.80
CA LEU A 179 -7.88 6.97 4.50
C LEU A 179 -6.53 6.35 4.86
N SER A 180 -6.53 5.14 5.43
CA SER A 180 -5.30 4.44 5.79
C SER A 180 -4.39 4.18 4.58
N ASN A 181 -4.96 3.77 3.45
CA ASN A 181 -4.21 3.54 2.21
C ASN A 181 -3.59 4.83 1.66
N ASN A 182 -4.24 5.97 1.88
CA ASN A 182 -3.73 7.31 1.52
C ASN A 182 -2.87 7.93 2.62
N ARG A 183 -2.45 7.16 3.64
CA ARG A 183 -1.62 7.64 4.77
C ARG A 183 -2.26 8.82 5.53
N LEU A 184 -3.58 8.87 5.55
CA LEU A 184 -4.41 9.77 6.35
C LEU A 184 -5.07 8.98 7.48
N ARG A 185 -5.59 9.68 8.48
CA ARG A 185 -6.28 9.05 9.63
C ARG A 185 -7.72 9.50 9.73
N VAL A 186 -8.55 8.65 10.33
CA VAL A 186 -9.92 9.03 10.71
C VAL A 186 -9.84 10.01 11.88
N GLY A 187 -10.49 11.16 11.72
CA GLY A 187 -10.65 12.16 12.78
C GLY A 187 -11.92 11.92 13.61
N ASN A 188 -12.59 13.01 13.95
CA ASN A 188 -13.88 12.96 14.64
C ASN A 188 -14.96 12.40 13.70
N VAL A 189 -15.78 11.49 14.23
CA VAL A 189 -16.91 10.90 13.51
C VAL A 189 -18.20 11.35 14.18
N SER A 190 -19.03 12.07 13.44
CA SER A 190 -20.35 12.53 13.88
C SER A 190 -21.43 11.79 13.12
N PHE A 191 -22.57 11.58 13.77
CA PHE A 191 -23.71 10.87 13.18
C PHE A 191 -24.92 11.79 13.11
N LYS A 192 -25.60 11.79 11.96
CA LYS A 192 -26.96 12.33 11.85
C LYS A 192 -27.99 11.30 12.31
N GLU A 193 -29.18 11.79 12.65
CA GLU A 193 -30.33 10.96 12.97
C GLU A 193 -30.61 9.95 11.84
N PRO A 194 -31.03 8.73 12.17
CA PRO A 194 -31.33 7.71 11.16
C PRO A 194 -32.36 8.22 10.15
N MET A 195 -32.14 7.94 8.87
CA MET A 195 -33.08 8.27 7.81
C MET A 195 -33.61 6.97 7.21
N GLN A 196 -34.93 6.80 7.30
CA GLN A 196 -35.60 5.58 6.84
C GLN A 196 -35.36 5.38 5.33
N GLY A 197 -35.06 4.14 4.94
CA GLY A 197 -34.77 3.79 3.54
C GLY A 197 -33.42 4.27 3.00
N LYS A 198 -32.57 4.93 3.81
CA LYS A 198 -31.18 5.24 3.43
C LYS A 198 -30.18 4.30 4.10
N PRO A 199 -29.11 3.89 3.39
CA PRO A 199 -28.03 3.12 3.99
C PRO A 199 -27.17 3.99 4.91
N GLU A 200 -26.36 3.33 5.73
CA GLU A 200 -25.30 4.02 6.46
C GLU A 200 -24.19 4.46 5.51
N GLN A 201 -23.94 5.76 5.42
CA GLN A 201 -22.92 6.30 4.52
C GLN A 201 -22.37 7.64 5.00
N VAL A 202 -21.13 7.93 4.59
CA VAL A 202 -20.52 9.26 4.72
C VAL A 202 -21.26 10.23 3.82
N ILE A 203 -21.75 11.31 4.43
CA ILE A 203 -22.47 12.40 3.75
C ILE A 203 -21.67 13.70 3.74
N ASN A 204 -20.67 13.82 4.59
CA ASN A 204 -19.78 14.96 4.63
C ASN A 204 -18.41 14.55 5.17
N GLN A 205 -17.37 15.23 4.69
CA GLN A 205 -16.00 15.06 5.16
C GLN A 205 -15.32 16.42 5.29
N ARG A 206 -14.40 16.54 6.25
CA ARG A 206 -13.51 17.70 6.38
C ARG A 206 -12.11 17.23 6.81
N PRO A 207 -11.04 17.60 6.11
CA PRO A 207 -10.97 18.50 4.94
C PRO A 207 -11.68 17.95 3.68
N ALA A 208 -11.95 18.82 2.69
CA ALA A 208 -12.78 18.46 1.54
C ALA A 208 -12.02 17.52 0.57
N ALA A 209 -12.75 16.76 -0.26
CA ALA A 209 -12.11 15.94 -1.29
C ALA A 209 -11.30 16.80 -2.26
N GLY A 210 -10.10 16.35 -2.62
CA GLY A 210 -9.16 17.09 -3.46
C GLY A 210 -8.30 18.12 -2.72
N GLU A 211 -8.55 18.37 -1.43
CA GLU A 211 -7.74 19.29 -0.63
C GLU A 211 -6.37 18.68 -0.30
N MET A 212 -5.31 19.49 -0.34
CA MET A 212 -3.96 19.05 -0.01
C MET A 212 -3.67 19.22 1.48
N VAL A 213 -3.50 18.11 2.20
CA VAL A 213 -3.30 18.08 3.65
C VAL A 213 -1.98 17.43 4.00
N ARG A 214 -1.49 17.58 5.23
CA ARG A 214 -0.25 16.93 5.63
C ARG A 214 -0.45 15.43 5.72
N LYS A 215 0.59 14.67 5.39
CA LYS A 215 0.62 13.22 5.67
C LYS A 215 0.33 12.93 7.15
N GLY A 216 -0.61 12.03 7.39
CA GLY A 216 -1.09 11.68 8.73
C GLY A 216 -2.12 12.65 9.30
N GLU A 217 -2.60 13.62 8.52
CA GLU A 217 -3.68 14.50 8.93
C GLU A 217 -5.01 13.75 9.07
N ALA A 218 -5.87 14.26 9.96
CA ALA A 218 -7.12 13.62 10.31
C ALA A 218 -8.25 14.17 9.44
N VAL A 219 -9.07 13.27 8.89
CA VAL A 219 -10.29 13.62 8.14
C VAL A 219 -11.49 13.31 9.03
N ASN A 220 -12.20 14.36 9.42
CA ASN A 220 -13.45 14.29 10.16
C ASN A 220 -14.58 13.86 9.23
N LEU A 221 -15.47 12.99 9.72
CA LEU A 221 -16.55 12.41 8.95
C LEU A 221 -17.90 12.73 9.58
N GLN A 222 -18.88 13.00 8.73
CA GLN A 222 -20.29 13.01 9.11
C GLN A 222 -20.99 11.85 8.40
N ILE A 223 -21.64 11.01 9.18
CA ILE A 223 -22.26 9.77 8.72
C ILE A 223 -23.77 9.87 8.90
N GLN A 224 -24.51 9.58 7.83
CA GLN A 224 -25.93 9.31 7.90
C GLN A 224 -26.09 7.91 8.49
N LYS A 225 -26.73 7.79 9.67
CA LYS A 225 -27.10 6.46 10.17
C LYS A 225 -28.15 5.85 9.23
N GLY A 226 -27.96 4.57 8.90
CA GLY A 226 -28.97 3.82 8.17
C GLY A 226 -30.17 3.55 9.07
N GLY A 227 -31.38 3.86 8.60
CA GLY A 227 -32.63 3.65 9.35
C GLY A 227 -33.13 2.20 9.38
N GLY A 228 -32.26 1.22 9.12
CA GLY A 228 -32.66 -0.14 8.76
C GLY A 228 -33.16 -0.22 7.31
N ALA A 229 -33.39 -1.44 6.82
CA ALA A 229 -34.07 -1.64 5.54
C ALA A 229 -35.43 -0.92 5.58
N ALA A 230 -35.84 -0.30 4.47
CA ALA A 230 -37.17 0.30 4.37
C ALA A 230 -38.19 -0.78 4.74
N LEU A 231 -38.83 -0.62 5.92
CA LEU A 231 -39.81 -1.59 6.35
C LEU A 231 -41.04 -1.47 5.45
N ILE A 232 -41.52 -2.62 5.01
CA ILE A 232 -42.67 -2.75 4.13
C ILE A 232 -43.88 -3.04 5.01
N ASP A 233 -44.97 -2.31 4.76
CA ASP A 233 -46.25 -2.60 5.40
C ASP A 233 -46.77 -3.93 4.88
N VAL A 234 -47.08 -4.85 5.80
CA VAL A 234 -47.62 -6.17 5.49
C VAL A 234 -49.10 -5.99 5.16
N PRO A 235 -49.55 -6.22 3.92
CA PRO A 235 -50.96 -6.19 3.59
C PRO A 235 -51.74 -7.25 4.37
N ASN A 236 -53.04 -7.02 4.56
CA ASN A 236 -53.94 -8.03 5.09
C ASN A 236 -54.59 -8.78 3.93
N TRP A 237 -54.32 -10.08 3.82
CA TRP A 237 -54.89 -10.97 2.80
C TRP A 237 -55.93 -11.95 3.38
N GLN A 238 -56.42 -11.72 4.61
CA GLN A 238 -57.55 -12.49 5.14
C GLN A 238 -58.76 -12.42 4.19
N GLY A 239 -59.37 -13.58 3.92
CA GLY A 239 -60.48 -13.74 2.98
C GLY A 239 -60.08 -13.83 1.50
N VAL A 240 -58.80 -13.65 1.15
CA VAL A 240 -58.33 -13.89 -0.23
C VAL A 240 -58.34 -15.39 -0.51
N HIS A 241 -58.76 -15.79 -1.71
CA HIS A 241 -58.75 -17.18 -2.13
C HIS A 241 -57.32 -17.67 -2.43
N VAL A 242 -56.98 -18.90 -2.05
CA VAL A 242 -55.63 -19.48 -2.14
C VAL A 242 -55.03 -19.40 -3.55
N ASP A 243 -55.85 -19.56 -4.59
CA ASP A 243 -55.41 -19.48 -6.00
C ASP A 243 -54.87 -18.10 -6.39
N GLN A 244 -55.28 -17.05 -5.67
CA GLN A 244 -54.86 -15.66 -5.90
C GLN A 244 -53.68 -15.26 -5.02
N VAL A 245 -53.39 -16.00 -3.94
CA VAL A 245 -52.39 -15.64 -2.92
C VAL A 245 -51.02 -15.42 -3.55
N GLN A 246 -50.60 -16.27 -4.49
CA GLN A 246 -49.31 -16.12 -5.16
C GLN A 246 -49.22 -14.81 -5.97
N GLU A 247 -50.28 -14.43 -6.66
CA GLU A 247 -50.31 -13.21 -7.47
C GLU A 247 -50.32 -11.96 -6.58
N VAL A 248 -51.20 -11.92 -5.58
CA VAL A 248 -51.33 -10.74 -4.69
C VAL A 248 -50.10 -10.53 -3.80
N VAL A 249 -49.41 -11.62 -3.41
CA VAL A 249 -48.13 -11.51 -2.70
C VAL A 249 -47.02 -11.08 -3.66
N GLY A 250 -47.01 -11.57 -4.90
CA GLY A 250 -46.04 -11.17 -5.92
C GLY A 250 -46.13 -9.70 -6.35
N GLN A 251 -47.27 -9.05 -6.14
CA GLN A 251 -47.44 -7.60 -6.32
C GLN A 251 -46.82 -6.77 -5.17
N SER A 252 -46.44 -7.42 -4.08
CA SER A 252 -45.72 -6.80 -2.96
C SER A 252 -44.23 -7.16 -3.02
N ASP A 253 -43.39 -6.41 -2.32
CA ASP A 253 -41.97 -6.72 -2.14
C ASP A 253 -41.75 -7.84 -1.09
N LEU A 254 -42.76 -8.66 -0.83
CA LEU A 254 -42.74 -9.85 0.03
C LEU A 254 -42.78 -11.11 -0.84
N HIS A 255 -42.55 -12.28 -0.25
CA HIS A 255 -42.66 -13.53 -1.01
C HIS A 255 -43.51 -14.56 -0.27
N LEU A 256 -44.09 -15.49 -1.04
CA LEU A 256 -44.94 -16.54 -0.53
C LEU A 256 -44.12 -17.51 0.33
N GLY A 257 -44.53 -17.67 1.58
CA GLY A 257 -44.02 -18.67 2.50
C GLY A 257 -44.80 -19.98 2.39
N SER A 258 -44.92 -20.68 3.52
CA SER A 258 -45.70 -21.91 3.63
C SER A 258 -47.21 -21.63 3.60
N VAL A 259 -47.98 -22.55 3.02
CA VAL A 259 -49.45 -22.52 3.04
C VAL A 259 -49.95 -23.74 3.80
N ASN A 260 -50.47 -23.51 5.00
CA ASN A 260 -50.99 -24.53 5.88
C ASN A 260 -52.52 -24.54 5.81
N TRP A 261 -53.13 -25.72 5.79
CA TRP A 261 -54.59 -25.84 5.75
C TRP A 261 -55.13 -26.07 7.15
N VAL A 262 -56.15 -25.29 7.53
CA VAL A 262 -56.80 -25.35 8.84
C VAL A 262 -58.31 -25.48 8.66
N PHE A 263 -58.97 -26.30 9.47
CA PHE A 263 -60.44 -26.38 9.44
C PHE A 263 -61.04 -25.12 10.05
N SER A 264 -62.10 -24.61 9.43
CA SER A 264 -62.83 -23.43 9.91
C SER A 264 -64.33 -23.61 9.70
N GLU A 265 -65.10 -23.52 10.78
CA GLU A 265 -66.57 -23.55 10.72
C GLU A 265 -67.17 -22.31 10.06
N PHE A 266 -66.41 -21.21 10.02
CA PHE A 266 -66.90 -19.88 9.67
C PHE A 266 -66.29 -19.33 8.37
N VAL A 267 -65.16 -19.87 7.92
CA VAL A 267 -64.46 -19.40 6.72
C VAL A 267 -64.65 -20.43 5.59
N PRO A 268 -65.16 -20.03 4.41
CA PRO A 268 -65.29 -20.90 3.25
C PRO A 268 -63.98 -21.61 2.87
N LYS A 269 -64.10 -22.83 2.34
CA LYS A 269 -62.93 -23.60 1.88
C LYS A 269 -62.16 -22.81 0.81
N GLY A 270 -60.85 -22.75 0.95
CA GLY A 270 -59.93 -22.08 0.02
C GLY A 270 -59.63 -20.64 0.38
N GLU A 271 -60.27 -20.03 1.37
CA GLU A 271 -59.98 -18.66 1.80
C GLU A 271 -58.91 -18.61 2.91
N VAL A 272 -58.08 -17.57 2.89
CA VAL A 272 -57.08 -17.29 3.93
C VAL A 272 -57.78 -16.94 5.25
N VAL A 273 -57.48 -17.74 6.28
CA VAL A 273 -57.92 -17.55 7.67
C VAL A 273 -56.91 -16.71 8.45
N GLY A 274 -55.63 -16.92 8.19
CA GLY A 274 -54.54 -16.31 8.95
C GLY A 274 -53.30 -16.09 8.09
N GLN A 275 -52.44 -15.20 8.54
CA GLN A 275 -51.14 -14.95 7.93
C GLN A 275 -50.11 -14.61 8.99
N VAL A 276 -48.86 -14.97 8.72
CA VAL A 276 -47.70 -14.62 9.54
C VAL A 276 -46.60 -14.12 8.60
N PRO A 277 -46.13 -12.86 8.72
CA PRO A 277 -46.51 -11.84 9.70
C PRO A 277 -47.96 -11.34 9.55
N SER A 278 -48.56 -10.88 10.66
CA SER A 278 -49.92 -10.35 10.68
C SER A 278 -50.04 -9.05 9.86
N GLY A 279 -51.17 -8.87 9.18
CA GLY A 279 -51.47 -7.66 8.43
C GLY A 279 -51.37 -6.38 9.27
N GLY A 280 -50.95 -5.28 8.65
CA GLY A 280 -50.70 -3.99 9.29
C GLY A 280 -49.36 -3.88 10.03
N GLY A 281 -48.62 -4.98 10.18
CA GLY A 281 -47.25 -4.98 10.67
C GLY A 281 -46.25 -4.39 9.66
N LYS A 282 -45.02 -4.13 10.11
CA LYS A 282 -43.91 -3.64 9.27
C LYS A 282 -42.76 -4.64 9.29
N VAL A 283 -42.30 -5.10 8.12
CA VAL A 283 -41.24 -6.11 8.01
C VAL A 283 -40.17 -5.74 6.99
N SER A 284 -39.07 -6.47 6.95
CA SER A 284 -38.02 -6.22 5.96
C SER A 284 -38.48 -6.64 4.55
N PRO A 285 -37.93 -6.03 3.49
CA PRO A 285 -38.16 -6.49 2.13
C PRO A 285 -37.78 -7.96 1.97
N ARG A 286 -38.55 -8.68 1.15
CA ARG A 286 -38.42 -10.12 0.90
C ARG A 286 -38.56 -10.97 2.17
N THR A 287 -39.34 -10.54 3.16
CA THR A 287 -39.77 -11.42 4.26
C THR A 287 -40.80 -12.45 3.71
N PRO A 288 -40.70 -13.74 4.06
CA PRO A 288 -41.72 -14.73 3.72
C PRO A 288 -43.02 -14.46 4.48
N VAL A 289 -44.15 -14.66 3.83
CA VAL A 289 -45.47 -14.63 4.48
C VAL A 289 -46.07 -16.04 4.44
N ASP A 290 -46.20 -16.65 5.60
CA ASP A 290 -46.90 -17.92 5.79
C ASP A 290 -48.41 -17.66 5.86
N PHE A 291 -49.21 -18.54 5.26
CA PHE A 291 -50.67 -18.44 5.23
C PHE A 291 -51.31 -19.67 5.87
N GLU A 292 -52.40 -19.42 6.60
CA GLU A 292 -53.35 -20.44 7.02
C GLU A 292 -54.60 -20.32 6.17
N VAL A 293 -54.95 -21.38 5.44
CA VAL A 293 -56.08 -21.42 4.50
C VAL A 293 -57.15 -22.37 5.02
N SER A 294 -58.41 -21.96 4.91
CA SER A 294 -59.54 -22.75 5.35
C SER A 294 -59.70 -24.01 4.49
N ALA A 295 -59.71 -25.17 5.14
CA ALA A 295 -60.16 -26.42 4.55
C ALA A 295 -61.69 -26.55 4.48
N GLY A 296 -62.43 -25.56 5.00
CA GLY A 296 -63.86 -25.60 5.21
C GLY A 296 -64.26 -26.16 6.58
N PRO A 297 -65.57 -26.31 6.83
CA PRO A 297 -66.08 -26.75 8.11
C PRO A 297 -65.84 -28.24 8.34
N THR A 298 -65.74 -28.62 9.61
CA THR A 298 -65.56 -29.98 10.12
C THR A 298 -66.86 -30.81 10.04
N ARG A 299 -67.98 -30.17 9.68
CA ARG A 299 -69.37 -30.67 9.80
C ARG A 299 -69.53 -32.18 9.63
N GLY A 300 -69.94 -32.82 10.73
CA GLY A 300 -70.37 -34.23 10.76
C GLY A 300 -69.25 -35.27 10.75
N ARG A 301 -67.99 -34.86 10.63
CA ARG A 301 -66.85 -35.76 10.77
C ARG A 301 -66.56 -35.94 12.25
N LEU A 302 -67.25 -36.89 12.90
CA LEU A 302 -66.76 -37.40 14.18
C LEU A 302 -65.38 -38.01 13.93
N PHE A 303 -64.38 -37.64 14.74
CA PHE A 303 -63.08 -38.30 14.69
C PHE A 303 -63.32 -39.80 14.81
N LYS A 304 -62.80 -40.56 13.85
CA LYS A 304 -62.71 -41.99 14.02
C LYS A 304 -61.45 -42.27 14.82
N GLN A 305 -61.56 -43.23 15.72
CA GLN A 305 -60.43 -43.74 16.45
C GLN A 305 -60.23 -45.19 16.05
N ARG A 306 -58.99 -45.55 15.78
CA ARG A 306 -58.60 -46.92 15.46
C ARG A 306 -57.38 -47.28 16.25
N ARG A 307 -57.42 -48.43 16.90
CA ARG A 307 -56.25 -49.01 17.54
C ARG A 307 -55.43 -49.71 16.47
N VAL A 308 -54.18 -49.28 16.32
CA VAL A 308 -53.24 -49.80 15.32
C VAL A 308 -52.18 -50.58 16.08
N SER A 309 -52.16 -51.91 15.90
CA SER A 309 -51.03 -52.74 16.36
C SER A 309 -49.96 -52.78 15.28
N ILE A 310 -48.74 -52.42 15.66
CA ILE A 310 -47.56 -52.37 14.82
C ILE A 310 -46.53 -53.34 15.41
N GLU A 311 -46.24 -54.38 14.64
CA GLU A 311 -45.15 -55.31 14.91
C GLU A 311 -43.90 -54.80 14.20
N VAL A 312 -42.84 -54.53 14.96
CA VAL A 312 -41.55 -54.16 14.39
C VAL A 312 -40.85 -55.43 13.93
N PRO A 313 -40.48 -55.56 12.63
CA PRO A 313 -39.86 -56.77 12.11
C PRO A 313 -38.64 -57.23 12.93
N ALA A 314 -38.51 -58.54 13.13
CA ALA A 314 -37.41 -59.12 13.89
C ALA A 314 -36.03 -58.75 13.28
N GLY A 315 -35.06 -58.51 14.15
CA GLY A 315 -33.75 -58.01 13.75
C GLY A 315 -32.86 -57.74 14.96
N SER A 316 -31.63 -57.30 14.72
CA SER A 316 -30.62 -57.09 15.77
C SER A 316 -30.45 -55.63 16.20
N ARG A 317 -31.20 -54.69 15.61
CA ARG A 317 -31.05 -53.25 15.83
C ARG A 317 -32.40 -52.57 15.97
N SER A 318 -32.45 -51.50 16.75
CA SER A 318 -33.64 -50.65 16.82
C SER A 318 -33.99 -50.07 15.45
N GLN A 319 -35.28 -50.00 15.15
CA GLN A 319 -35.83 -49.52 13.90
C GLN A 319 -36.66 -48.28 14.14
N ARG A 320 -36.61 -47.32 13.22
CA ARG A 320 -37.44 -46.11 13.29
C ARG A 320 -38.85 -46.46 12.85
N VAL A 321 -39.84 -46.17 13.68
CA VAL A 321 -41.25 -46.33 13.37
C VAL A 321 -41.88 -44.93 13.29
N ALA A 322 -42.65 -44.66 12.25
CA ALA A 322 -43.46 -43.45 12.13
C ALA A 322 -44.88 -43.83 11.71
N VAL A 323 -45.87 -43.16 12.32
CA VAL A 323 -47.29 -43.32 12.02
C VAL A 323 -47.81 -41.96 11.58
N VAL A 324 -48.25 -41.89 10.33
CA VAL A 324 -48.74 -40.67 9.68
C VAL A 324 -50.20 -40.88 9.32
N VAL A 325 -51.05 -39.89 9.61
CA VAL A 325 -52.45 -39.86 9.19
C VAL A 325 -52.57 -38.88 8.04
N ASN A 326 -52.77 -39.40 6.84
CA ASN A 326 -52.99 -38.60 5.65
C ASN A 326 -54.50 -38.33 5.47
N SER A 327 -54.87 -37.09 5.22
CA SER A 327 -56.26 -36.65 5.08
C SER A 327 -56.44 -35.80 3.80
N ASP A 328 -57.68 -35.41 3.51
CA ASP A 328 -58.01 -34.53 2.38
C ASP A 328 -57.45 -33.10 2.51
N VAL A 329 -56.88 -32.76 3.67
CA VAL A 329 -56.34 -31.43 3.98
C VAL A 329 -54.84 -31.43 4.25
N GLY A 330 -54.23 -32.59 4.47
CA GLY A 330 -52.82 -32.70 4.82
C GLY A 330 -52.48 -33.98 5.58
N ALA A 331 -51.19 -34.17 5.82
CA ALA A 331 -50.66 -35.30 6.57
C ALA A 331 -50.20 -34.86 7.96
N ASP A 332 -50.66 -35.56 9.00
CA ASP A 332 -50.25 -35.33 10.38
C ASP A 332 -49.43 -36.51 10.90
N THR A 333 -48.30 -36.24 11.56
CA THR A 333 -47.45 -37.30 12.12
C THR A 333 -47.86 -37.54 13.57
N ILE A 334 -48.62 -38.61 13.79
CA ILE A 334 -49.15 -38.95 15.11
C ILE A 334 -48.08 -39.53 16.02
N PHE A 335 -47.12 -40.25 15.44
CA PHE A 335 -46.02 -40.84 16.18
C PHE A 335 -44.75 -40.93 15.33
N GLN A 336 -43.60 -40.64 15.94
CA GLN A 336 -42.29 -40.90 15.35
C GLN A 336 -41.29 -41.26 16.46
N GLY A 337 -40.69 -42.44 16.38
CA GLY A 337 -39.79 -42.95 17.42
C GLY A 337 -38.90 -44.11 16.97
N SER A 338 -38.00 -44.58 17.83
CA SER A 338 -37.18 -45.77 17.58
C SER A 338 -37.57 -46.89 18.53
N HIS A 339 -37.82 -48.09 18.00
CA HIS A 339 -38.26 -49.26 18.76
C HIS A 339 -37.32 -50.44 18.54
N LEU A 340 -37.21 -51.32 19.53
CA LEU A 340 -36.42 -52.54 19.42
C LEU A 340 -37.03 -53.45 18.34
N ALA A 341 -36.18 -54.19 17.63
CA ALA A 341 -36.68 -55.13 16.64
C ALA A 341 -37.38 -56.32 17.32
N GLY A 342 -38.54 -56.71 16.79
CA GLY A 342 -39.43 -57.70 17.42
C GLY A 342 -40.37 -57.14 18.50
N ASP A 343 -40.33 -55.83 18.75
CA ASP A 343 -41.25 -55.13 19.67
C ASP A 343 -42.65 -55.01 19.06
N GLU A 344 -43.67 -54.99 19.91
CA GLU A 344 -45.07 -54.77 19.52
C GLU A 344 -45.59 -53.53 20.22
N MET A 345 -46.22 -52.64 19.45
CA MET A 345 -46.83 -51.43 19.98
C MET A 345 -48.28 -51.31 19.54
N GLU A 346 -49.11 -50.79 20.42
CA GLU A 346 -50.47 -50.39 20.11
C GLU A 346 -50.63 -48.88 20.24
N LEU A 347 -51.09 -48.24 19.17
CA LEU A 347 -51.36 -46.81 19.16
C LEU A 347 -52.85 -46.57 18.90
N LEU A 348 -53.48 -45.74 19.73
CA LEU A 348 -54.81 -45.22 19.42
C LEU A 348 -54.65 -44.03 18.47
N VAL A 349 -54.92 -44.27 17.19
CA VAL A 349 -54.83 -43.24 16.15
C VAL A 349 -56.20 -42.63 15.94
N ALA A 350 -56.28 -41.31 16.08
CA ALA A 350 -57.48 -40.53 15.79
C ALA A 350 -57.27 -39.70 14.52
N GLY A 351 -58.34 -39.51 13.76
CA GLY A 351 -58.29 -38.76 12.52
C GLY A 351 -59.67 -38.68 11.87
N TRP A 352 -59.71 -38.09 10.68
CA TRP A 352 -60.98 -37.84 10.00
C TRP A 352 -61.48 -39.11 9.27
N PRO A 353 -62.80 -39.28 9.13
CA PRO A 353 -63.36 -40.36 8.31
C PRO A 353 -62.81 -40.28 6.88
N GLY A 354 -62.21 -41.37 6.41
CA GLY A 354 -61.58 -41.43 5.09
C GLY A 354 -60.10 -41.05 5.06
N SER A 355 -59.52 -40.63 6.18
CA SER A 355 -58.07 -40.54 6.33
C SER A 355 -57.40 -41.90 6.18
N GLU A 356 -56.16 -41.90 5.71
CA GLU A 356 -55.32 -43.08 5.58
C GLU A 356 -54.22 -43.04 6.63
N ILE A 357 -54.18 -44.05 7.50
CA ILE A 357 -53.06 -44.30 8.39
C ILE A 357 -51.97 -44.99 7.59
N GLU A 358 -50.77 -44.43 7.63
CA GLU A 358 -49.58 -44.97 7.00
C GLU A 358 -48.53 -45.26 8.07
N VAL A 359 -48.09 -46.51 8.13
CA VAL A 359 -47.05 -46.97 9.05
C VAL A 359 -45.76 -47.15 8.28
N TYR A 360 -44.75 -46.39 8.66
CA TYR A 360 -43.42 -46.42 8.09
C TYR A 360 -42.45 -47.07 9.07
N ILE A 361 -41.60 -47.97 8.57
CA ILE A 361 -40.48 -48.53 9.31
C ILE A 361 -39.20 -48.29 8.52
N ASN A 362 -38.22 -47.63 9.14
CA ASN A 362 -36.99 -47.14 8.51
C ASN A 362 -37.27 -46.39 7.21
N ASP A 363 -38.22 -45.46 7.28
CA ASP A 363 -38.66 -44.58 6.19
C ASP A 363 -39.27 -45.33 4.98
N ARG A 364 -39.62 -46.63 5.14
CA ARG A 364 -40.35 -47.42 4.14
C ARG A 364 -41.77 -47.71 4.59
N LEU A 365 -42.75 -47.42 3.74
CA LEU A 365 -44.16 -47.73 3.98
C LEU A 365 -44.34 -49.25 4.12
N GLN A 366 -44.80 -49.69 5.29
CA GLN A 366 -45.09 -51.09 5.57
C GLN A 366 -46.57 -51.41 5.45
N ARG A 367 -47.42 -50.49 5.92
CA ARG A 367 -48.86 -50.69 5.98
C ARG A 367 -49.59 -49.38 5.71
N ARG A 368 -50.69 -49.47 4.97
CA ARG A 368 -51.66 -48.39 4.78
C ARG A 368 -53.05 -48.91 5.08
N GLU A 369 -53.81 -48.19 5.89
CA GLU A 369 -55.19 -48.54 6.21
C GLU A 369 -56.09 -47.31 6.32
N LYS A 370 -57.37 -47.46 6.00
CA LYS A 370 -58.35 -46.38 6.15
C LYS A 370 -58.88 -46.32 7.57
N LEU A 371 -59.06 -45.09 8.04
CA LEU A 371 -59.64 -44.76 9.33
C LEU A 371 -61.17 -44.92 9.37
#